data_AF-A0AA42KZ32-F1
#
_entry.id   AF-A0AA42KZ32-F1
#
_cell.length_a   1.000
_cell.length_b   1.000
_cell.length_c   1.000
_cell.angle_alpha   90.00
_cell.angle_beta   90.00
_cell.angle_gamma   90.00
#
_symmetry.space_group_name_H-M   'P 1'
#
loop_
_entity.id
_entity.type
_entity.pdbx_description
1 polymer ?
#
loop_
_entity_poly.entity_id
_entity_poly.type
_entity_poly.pdbx_seq_one_letter_code
_entity_poly.pdbx_strand_id
1 'polypeptide(L)'
;MTRHRGAAPPPLAITAFDGNDAERVLRIITSQEGRKLSQLELAEGYKRLAAFGWSNEQIAKKMGRTRQHVNQVMVIGNANTDVQRMVASGEVVATTAVKAVRQHGEKAGKVLGDKLKQVQVAGGSKVTPKAIRDPQVPRALLDDMHRLCKSIAESFPPQVRAAIGEGAEVITLTMKASQVERLVDLVRAADEALTEAES
;
A
#
# COMPACT_ATOMS: atom_id res chain seq x y z
N MET A 1 55.23 24.73 -40.19
CA MET A 1 54.25 23.81 -39.56
C MET A 1 54.57 23.73 -38.07
N THR A 2 53.92 24.55 -37.25
CA THR A 2 54.17 24.62 -35.80
C THR A 2 53.25 23.63 -35.10
N ARG A 3 53.81 22.54 -34.54
CA ARG A 3 53.04 21.56 -33.76
C ARG A 3 52.61 22.22 -32.45
N HIS A 4 51.32 22.51 -32.30
CA HIS A 4 50.76 22.76 -30.97
C HIS A 4 50.85 21.46 -30.16
N ARG A 5 51.81 21.37 -29.25
CA ARG A 5 51.75 20.38 -28.16
C ARG A 5 50.54 20.75 -27.31
N GLY A 6 49.50 19.91 -27.35
CA GLY A 6 48.36 20.05 -26.43
C GLY A 6 48.87 20.08 -24.99
N ALA A 7 48.44 21.07 -24.22
CA ALA A 7 48.76 21.16 -22.80
C ALA A 7 48.29 19.89 -22.09
N ALA A 8 49.11 19.35 -21.19
CA ALA A 8 48.73 18.19 -20.39
C ALA A 8 47.46 18.53 -19.59
N PRO A 9 46.48 17.61 -19.50
CA PRO A 9 45.28 17.86 -18.72
C PRO A 9 45.66 18.12 -17.26
N PRO A 10 44.91 18.98 -16.55
CA PRO A 10 45.16 19.23 -15.14
C PRO A 10 45.10 17.91 -14.34
N PRO A 11 45.90 17.77 -13.28
CA PRO A 11 45.89 16.58 -12.45
C PRO A 11 44.49 16.37 -11.85
N LEU A 12 43.99 15.14 -11.96
CA LEU A 12 42.71 14.76 -11.37
C LEU A 12 42.87 14.64 -9.85
N ALA A 13 42.05 15.38 -9.10
CA ALA A 13 41.99 15.25 -7.66
C ALA A 13 41.33 13.90 -7.31
N ILE A 14 42.10 12.99 -6.72
CA ILE A 14 41.61 11.71 -6.22
C ILE A 14 41.46 11.83 -4.71
N THR A 15 40.24 11.69 -4.21
CA THR A 15 39.97 11.56 -2.79
C THR A 15 39.73 10.09 -2.46
N ALA A 16 40.57 9.51 -1.61
CA ALA A 16 40.37 8.16 -1.12
C ALA A 16 39.09 8.12 -0.25
N PHE A 17 38.32 7.04 -0.37
CA PHE A 17 37.20 6.80 0.53
C PHE A 17 37.72 6.42 1.92
N ASP A 18 37.24 7.13 2.94
CA ASP A 18 37.49 6.83 4.35
C ASP A 18 36.20 6.27 4.97
N GLY A 19 36.29 5.10 5.61
CA GLY A 19 35.15 4.38 6.18
C GLY A 19 35.23 2.85 6.00
N ASN A 20 34.31 2.14 6.66
CA ASN A 20 34.25 0.67 6.59
C ASN A 20 33.50 0.14 5.35
N ASP A 21 33.38 -1.18 5.24
CA ASP A 21 32.69 -1.89 4.16
C ASP A 21 31.20 -1.54 4.05
N ALA A 22 30.47 -1.48 5.17
CA ALA A 22 29.07 -1.06 5.18
C ALA A 22 28.91 0.41 4.75
N GLU A 23 29.79 1.29 5.21
CA GLU A 23 29.79 2.71 4.82
C GLU A 23 30.17 2.90 3.36
N ARG A 24 30.96 2.00 2.77
CA ARG A 24 31.21 1.96 1.33
C ARG A 24 29.94 1.65 0.55
N VAL A 25 29.12 0.69 1.01
CA VAL A 25 27.81 0.41 0.41
C VAL A 25 26.88 1.61 0.54
N LEU A 26 26.85 2.24 1.72
CA LEU A 26 26.09 3.47 1.94
C LEU A 26 26.53 4.57 0.95
N ARG A 27 27.84 4.74 0.75
CA ARG A 27 28.39 5.71 -0.21
C ARG A 27 27.92 5.42 -1.64
N ILE A 28 27.97 4.16 -2.08
CA ILE A 28 27.51 3.73 -3.40
C ILE A 28 26.03 4.13 -3.61
N ILE A 29 25.16 3.80 -2.66
CA ILE A 29 23.72 4.05 -2.82
C ILE A 29 23.31 5.50 -2.59
N THR A 30 24.19 6.32 -1.99
CA THR A 30 23.96 7.77 -1.81
C THR A 30 24.57 8.61 -2.93
N SER A 31 25.56 8.08 -3.68
CA SER A 31 26.24 8.74 -4.81
C SER A 31 25.40 8.83 -6.09
N GLN A 32 24.10 9.10 -5.98
CA GLN A 32 23.16 9.12 -7.10
C GLN A 32 23.24 10.45 -7.87
N GLU A 33 24.31 10.64 -8.63
CA GLU A 33 24.44 11.79 -9.54
C GLU A 33 23.77 11.48 -10.89
N GLY A 34 22.94 12.40 -11.39
CA GLY A 34 22.28 12.29 -12.70
C GLY A 34 21.00 11.41 -12.74
N ARG A 35 20.94 10.28 -12.02
CA ARG A 35 19.75 9.40 -11.97
C ARG A 35 19.47 8.90 -10.55
N LYS A 36 18.23 9.07 -10.09
CA LYS A 36 17.78 8.47 -8.83
C LYS A 36 17.67 6.95 -8.96
N LEU A 37 18.13 6.23 -7.95
CA LEU A 37 17.93 4.78 -7.87
C LEU A 37 16.44 4.46 -7.77
N SER A 38 16.05 3.40 -8.46
CA SER A 38 14.74 2.78 -8.32
C SER A 38 14.55 2.19 -6.92
N GLN A 39 13.30 1.90 -6.56
CA GLN A 39 12.97 1.28 -5.27
C GLN A 39 13.64 -0.08 -5.09
N LEU A 40 13.79 -0.86 -6.17
CA LEU A 40 14.45 -2.17 -6.14
C LEU A 40 15.96 -2.05 -5.96
N GLU A 41 16.61 -1.10 -6.65
CA GLU A 41 18.04 -0.83 -6.47
C GLU A 41 18.34 -0.33 -5.05
N LEU A 42 17.47 0.52 -4.48
CA LEU A 42 17.55 0.91 -3.07
C LEU A 42 17.37 -0.28 -2.13
N ALA A 43 16.42 -1.18 -2.43
CA ALA A 43 16.17 -2.36 -1.61
C ALA A 43 17.37 -3.30 -1.58
N GLU A 44 18.03 -3.49 -2.72
CA GLU A 44 19.27 -4.25 -2.81
C GLU A 44 20.39 -3.61 -1.97
N GLY A 45 20.53 -2.28 -2.03
CA GLY A 45 21.42 -1.54 -1.15
C GLY A 45 21.14 -1.75 0.34
N TYR A 46 19.88 -1.62 0.75
CA TYR A 46 19.47 -1.77 2.14
C TYR A 46 19.63 -3.21 2.64
N LYS A 47 19.42 -4.22 1.79
CA LYS A 47 19.71 -5.62 2.11
C LYS A 47 21.18 -5.84 2.41
N ARG A 48 22.09 -5.28 1.59
CA ARG A 48 23.54 -5.38 1.83
C ARG A 48 23.92 -4.71 3.15
N LEU A 49 23.37 -3.53 3.44
CA LEU A 49 23.59 -2.86 4.74
C LEU A 49 23.07 -3.71 5.91
N ALA A 50 21.89 -4.32 5.77
CA ALA A 50 21.34 -5.22 6.78
C ALA A 50 22.20 -6.48 6.97
N ALA A 51 22.84 -6.99 5.91
CA ALA A 51 23.78 -8.11 5.99
C ALA A 51 25.06 -7.77 6.80
N PHE A 52 25.45 -6.49 6.86
CA PHE A 52 26.47 -5.99 7.79
C PHE A 52 25.95 -5.72 9.21
N GLY A 53 24.73 -6.15 9.53
CA GLY A 53 24.11 -6.00 10.86
C GLY A 53 23.49 -4.63 11.13
N TRP A 54 23.35 -3.76 10.13
CA TRP A 54 22.71 -2.46 10.34
C TRP A 54 21.21 -2.62 10.57
N SER A 55 20.68 -1.91 11.58
CA SER A 55 19.23 -1.85 11.79
C SER A 55 18.55 -0.93 10.78
N ASN A 56 17.26 -1.15 10.52
CA ASN A 56 16.47 -0.28 9.65
C ASN A 56 16.43 1.19 10.15
N GLU A 57 16.55 1.40 11.47
CA GLU A 57 16.65 2.73 12.08
C GLU A 57 17.97 3.41 11.76
N GLN A 58 19.08 2.67 11.86
CA GLN A 58 20.40 3.16 11.51
C GLN A 58 20.48 3.50 10.02
N ILE A 59 19.96 2.62 9.15
CA ILE A 59 19.88 2.87 7.71
C ILE A 59 19.05 4.12 7.43
N ALA A 60 17.88 4.26 8.07
CA ALA A 60 17.02 5.42 7.91
C ALA A 60 17.73 6.72 8.30
N LYS A 61 18.40 6.74 9.47
CA LYS A 61 19.16 7.90 9.95
C LYS A 61 20.28 8.29 8.99
N LYS A 62 21.08 7.31 8.54
CA LYS A 62 22.21 7.55 7.62
C LYS A 62 21.76 7.94 6.21
N MET A 63 20.60 7.49 5.76
CA MET A 63 19.99 7.85 4.47
C MET A 63 19.18 9.15 4.51
N GLY A 64 18.95 9.76 5.68
CA GLY A 64 18.05 10.91 5.82
C GLY A 64 16.59 10.58 5.47
N ARG A 65 16.13 9.37 5.81
CA ARG A 65 14.79 8.86 5.51
C ARG A 65 14.07 8.43 6.79
N THR A 66 12.77 8.20 6.70
CA THR A 66 12.00 7.62 7.80
C THR A 66 12.22 6.11 7.89
N ARG A 67 12.11 5.55 9.10
CA ARG A 67 12.12 4.08 9.31
C ARG A 67 11.04 3.40 8.46
N GLN A 68 9.87 4.02 8.34
CA GLN A 68 8.78 3.53 7.50
C GLN A 68 9.18 3.39 6.03
N HIS A 69 9.90 4.37 5.48
CA HIS A 69 10.37 4.30 4.09
C HIS A 69 11.34 3.14 3.89
N VAL A 70 12.33 2.96 4.78
CA VAL A 70 13.27 1.83 4.72
C VAL A 70 12.53 0.50 4.78
N ASN A 71 11.56 0.37 5.70
CA ASN A 71 10.73 -0.84 5.80
C ASN A 71 9.93 -1.11 4.51
N GLN A 72 9.36 -0.09 3.87
CA GLN A 72 8.61 -0.24 2.61
C GLN A 72 9.52 -0.73 1.48
N VAL A 73 10.70 -0.12 1.34
CA VAL A 73 11.70 -0.51 0.34
C VAL A 73 12.15 -1.96 0.56
N MET A 74 12.43 -2.34 1.81
CA MET A 74 12.81 -3.72 2.16
C MET A 74 11.70 -4.74 1.86
N VAL A 75 10.43 -4.39 2.09
CA VAL A 75 9.29 -5.26 1.72
C VAL A 75 9.26 -5.51 0.22
N ILE A 76 9.49 -4.49 -0.61
CA ILE A 76 9.53 -4.66 -2.07
C ILE A 76 10.71 -5.54 -2.46
N GLY A 77 11.90 -5.30 -1.90
CA GLY A 77 13.07 -6.13 -2.19
C GLY A 77 12.91 -7.59 -1.78
N ASN A 78 12.14 -7.86 -0.73
CA ASN A 78 11.87 -9.22 -0.25
C ASN A 78 10.61 -9.85 -0.88
N ALA A 79 9.89 -9.14 -1.73
CA ALA A 79 8.71 -9.67 -2.40
C ALA A 79 9.09 -10.72 -3.46
N ASN A 80 8.12 -11.51 -3.91
CA ASN A 80 8.31 -12.46 -5.00
C ASN A 80 8.69 -11.76 -6.31
N THR A 81 9.38 -12.49 -7.20
CA THR A 81 9.95 -11.94 -8.44
C THR A 81 8.90 -11.35 -9.38
N ASP A 82 7.67 -11.89 -9.37
CA ASP A 82 6.54 -11.35 -10.12
C ASP A 82 6.15 -9.93 -9.65
N VAL A 83 6.04 -9.72 -8.34
CA VAL A 83 5.80 -8.39 -7.74
C VAL A 83 6.95 -7.44 -8.06
N GLN A 84 8.20 -7.89 -7.89
CA GLN A 84 9.36 -7.06 -8.21
C GLN A 84 9.35 -6.64 -9.68
N ARG A 85 9.04 -7.55 -10.60
CA ARG A 85 8.96 -7.25 -12.04
C ARG A 85 7.90 -6.20 -12.35
N MET A 86 6.71 -6.33 -11.80
CA MET A 86 5.62 -5.35 -12.00
C MET A 86 5.95 -3.95 -11.43
N VAL A 87 6.72 -3.88 -10.35
CA VAL A 87 7.22 -2.60 -9.82
C VAL A 87 8.33 -2.03 -10.70
N ALA A 88 9.22 -2.88 -11.21
CA ALA A 88 10.31 -2.49 -12.09
C ALA A 88 9.82 -1.95 -13.44
N SER A 89 8.79 -2.58 -14.02
CA SER A 89 8.13 -2.16 -15.26
C SER A 89 7.30 -0.87 -15.12
N GLY A 90 7.04 -0.44 -13.88
CA GLY A 90 6.16 0.70 -13.59
C GLY A 90 4.66 0.39 -13.71
N GLU A 91 4.31 -0.87 -13.95
CA GLU A 91 2.91 -1.35 -14.02
C GLU A 91 2.23 -1.29 -12.65
N VAL A 92 2.98 -1.40 -11.55
CA VAL A 92 2.47 -1.30 -10.18
C VAL A 92 3.24 -0.25 -9.40
N VAL A 93 2.52 0.66 -8.75
CA VAL A 93 3.13 1.65 -7.86
C VAL A 93 3.70 0.95 -6.62
N ALA A 94 4.93 1.30 -6.23
CA ALA A 94 5.66 0.70 -5.10
C ALA A 94 4.84 0.62 -3.80
N THR A 95 4.13 1.68 -3.42
CA THR A 95 3.30 1.71 -2.20
C THR A 95 2.13 0.72 -2.27
N THR A 96 1.57 0.52 -3.47
CA THR A 96 0.53 -0.45 -3.77
C THR A 96 1.07 -1.88 -3.65
N ALA A 97 2.25 -2.14 -4.24
CA ALA A 97 2.92 -3.44 -4.11
C ALA A 97 3.21 -3.81 -2.66
N VAL A 98 3.70 -2.86 -1.84
CA VAL A 98 3.92 -3.09 -0.40
C VAL A 98 2.65 -3.53 0.32
N LYS A 99 1.51 -2.87 0.02
CA LYS A 99 0.22 -3.25 0.63
C LYS A 99 -0.17 -4.67 0.22
N ALA A 100 -0.12 -4.98 -1.06
CA ALA A 100 -0.46 -6.30 -1.57
C ALA A 100 0.43 -7.40 -0.97
N VAL A 101 1.74 -7.18 -0.86
CA VAL A 101 2.68 -8.14 -0.24
C VAL A 101 2.35 -8.36 1.24
N ARG A 102 2.03 -7.29 1.98
CA ARG A 102 1.64 -7.42 3.40
C ARG A 102 0.31 -8.13 3.60
N GLN A 103 -0.64 -7.93 2.70
CA GLN A 103 -1.99 -8.51 2.82
C GLN A 103 -2.07 -9.95 2.29
N HIS A 104 -1.38 -10.24 1.19
CA HIS A 104 -1.55 -11.49 0.45
C HIS A 104 -0.30 -12.37 0.41
N GLY A 105 0.85 -11.88 0.91
CA GLY A 105 2.10 -12.63 0.95
C GLY A 105 2.49 -13.15 -0.44
N GLU A 106 2.68 -14.46 -0.55
CA GLU A 106 3.06 -15.14 -1.81
C GLU A 106 2.05 -14.93 -2.94
N LYS A 107 0.77 -14.73 -2.61
CA LYS A 107 -0.31 -14.53 -3.61
C LYS A 107 -0.33 -13.10 -4.18
N ALA A 108 0.47 -12.19 -3.65
CA ALA A 108 0.44 -10.78 -4.02
C ALA A 108 0.65 -10.55 -5.52
N GLY A 109 1.56 -11.30 -6.16
CA GLY A 109 1.82 -11.14 -7.58
C GLY A 109 0.62 -11.52 -8.45
N LYS A 110 -0.08 -12.61 -8.13
CA LYS A 110 -1.32 -12.99 -8.81
C LYS A 110 -2.39 -11.90 -8.68
N VAL A 111 -2.64 -11.43 -7.45
CA VAL A 111 -3.64 -10.39 -7.16
C VAL A 111 -3.33 -9.11 -7.92
N LEU A 112 -2.07 -8.67 -7.90
CA LEU A 112 -1.63 -7.47 -8.63
C LEU A 112 -1.75 -7.64 -10.14
N GLY A 113 -1.45 -8.82 -10.68
CA GLY A 113 -1.61 -9.12 -12.10
C GLY A 113 -3.07 -9.09 -12.55
N ASP A 114 -3.98 -9.64 -11.75
CA ASP A 114 -5.42 -9.61 -12.03
C ASP A 114 -5.96 -8.16 -11.98
N LYS A 115 -5.52 -7.37 -10.98
CA LYS A 115 -5.85 -5.94 -10.90
C LYS A 115 -5.25 -5.13 -12.05
N LEU A 116 -4.05 -5.45 -12.52
CA LEU A 116 -3.43 -4.80 -13.67
C LEU A 116 -4.26 -5.02 -14.94
N LYS A 117 -4.74 -6.25 -15.18
CA LYS A 117 -5.64 -6.56 -16.30
C LYS A 117 -6.94 -5.74 -16.22
N GLN A 118 -7.57 -5.66 -15.04
CA GLN A 118 -8.77 -4.84 -14.85
C GLN A 118 -8.51 -3.36 -15.18
N VAL A 119 -7.39 -2.80 -14.69
CA VAL A 119 -6.99 -1.43 -14.99
C VAL A 119 -6.75 -1.22 -16.49
N GLN A 120 -6.13 -2.17 -17.18
CA GLN A 120 -5.88 -2.10 -18.62
C GLN A 120 -7.19 -2.15 -19.44
N VAL A 121 -8.14 -2.98 -19.05
CA VAL A 121 -9.48 -3.02 -19.66
C VAL A 121 -10.20 -1.68 -19.50
N ALA A 122 -10.06 -1.04 -18.34
CA ALA A 122 -10.60 0.29 -18.07
C ALA A 122 -9.78 1.45 -18.72
N GLY A 123 -8.79 1.15 -19.56
CA GLY A 123 -7.96 2.14 -20.26
C GLY A 123 -6.84 2.77 -19.43
N GLY A 124 -6.61 2.29 -18.21
CA GLY A 124 -5.49 2.69 -17.37
C GLY A 124 -4.21 1.90 -17.68
N SER A 125 -3.04 2.45 -17.31
CA SER A 125 -1.74 1.83 -17.59
C SER A 125 -1.03 1.25 -16.36
N LYS A 126 -1.47 1.59 -15.15
CA LYS A 126 -0.79 1.20 -13.91
C LYS A 126 -1.72 1.02 -12.72
N VAL A 127 -1.40 0.05 -11.87
CA VAL A 127 -2.12 -0.20 -10.62
C VAL A 127 -1.71 0.82 -9.56
N THR A 128 -2.59 1.79 -9.35
CA THR A 128 -2.45 2.85 -8.35
C THR A 128 -3.11 2.45 -7.02
N PRO A 129 -2.85 3.17 -5.92
CA PRO A 129 -3.54 2.92 -4.66
C PRO A 129 -5.07 3.00 -4.75
N LYS A 130 -5.60 3.78 -5.70
CA LYS A 130 -7.04 3.89 -5.95
C LYS A 130 -7.59 2.62 -6.61
N ALA A 131 -6.82 1.97 -7.48
CA ALA A 131 -7.24 0.79 -8.23
C ALA A 131 -7.30 -0.51 -7.39
N ILE A 132 -6.61 -0.55 -6.24
CA ILE A 132 -6.68 -1.70 -5.30
C ILE A 132 -7.68 -1.47 -4.18
N ARG A 133 -8.21 -0.26 -4.03
CA ARG A 133 -9.16 0.00 -2.94
C ARG A 133 -10.39 -0.87 -3.17
N ASP A 134 -10.70 -1.72 -2.21
CA ASP A 134 -11.90 -2.56 -2.25
C ASP A 134 -13.14 -1.68 -2.46
N PRO A 135 -14.20 -2.22 -3.11
CA PRO A 135 -15.53 -1.64 -3.06
C PRO A 135 -15.87 -1.14 -1.66
N GLN A 136 -16.35 0.09 -1.56
CA GLN A 136 -16.78 0.67 -0.29
C GLN A 136 -18.23 1.11 -0.42
N VAL A 137 -19.03 0.76 0.58
CA VAL A 137 -20.38 1.28 0.71
C VAL A 137 -20.33 2.82 0.78
N PRO A 138 -21.16 3.55 0.00
CA PRO A 138 -21.20 5.00 0.04
C PRO A 138 -21.48 5.53 1.45
N ARG A 139 -20.79 6.61 1.83
CA ARG A 139 -20.90 7.18 3.19
C ARG A 139 -22.32 7.62 3.53
N ALA A 140 -23.04 8.17 2.55
CA ALA A 140 -24.46 8.53 2.71
C ALA A 140 -25.34 7.32 3.05
N LEU A 141 -25.06 6.15 2.45
CA LEU A 141 -25.80 4.93 2.72
C LEU A 141 -25.50 4.40 4.13
N LEU A 142 -24.24 4.50 4.57
CA LEU A 142 -23.85 4.18 5.95
C LEU A 142 -24.53 5.11 6.96
N ASP A 143 -24.62 6.40 6.68
CA ASP A 143 -25.29 7.38 7.54
C ASP A 143 -26.80 7.10 7.65
N ASP A 144 -27.43 6.74 6.53
CA ASP A 144 -28.85 6.33 6.49
C ASP A 144 -29.10 5.04 7.27
N MET A 145 -28.25 4.03 7.10
CA MET A 145 -28.31 2.77 7.86
C MET A 145 -28.16 3.04 9.36
N HIS A 146 -27.17 3.84 9.76
CA HIS A 146 -26.97 4.21 11.15
C HIS A 146 -28.20 4.92 11.74
N ARG A 147 -28.79 5.86 10.98
CA ARG A 147 -30.01 6.58 11.41
C ARG A 147 -31.19 5.63 11.59
N LEU A 148 -31.38 4.67 10.68
CA LEU A 148 -32.45 3.67 10.79
C LEU A 148 -32.24 2.76 12.00
N CYS A 149 -31.05 2.18 12.16
CA CYS A 149 -30.74 1.32 13.30
C CYS A 149 -30.92 2.04 14.63
N LYS A 150 -30.51 3.33 14.71
CA LYS A 150 -30.72 4.17 15.89
C LYS A 150 -32.20 4.34 16.19
N SER A 151 -33.01 4.70 15.18
CA SER A 151 -34.46 4.85 15.36
C SER A 151 -35.14 3.56 15.82
N ILE A 152 -34.74 2.41 15.27
CA ILE A 152 -35.26 1.10 15.66
C ILE A 152 -34.90 0.80 17.13
N ALA A 153 -33.63 0.98 17.51
CA ALA A 153 -33.16 0.73 18.87
C ALA A 153 -33.85 1.64 19.91
N GLU A 154 -34.08 2.91 19.56
CA GLU A 154 -34.81 3.87 20.40
C GLU A 154 -36.27 3.47 20.57
N SER A 155 -36.88 2.81 19.57
CA SER A 155 -38.26 2.33 19.64
C SER A 155 -38.45 1.00 20.40
N PHE A 156 -37.37 0.35 20.85
CA PHE A 156 -37.48 -0.94 21.54
C PHE A 156 -38.23 -0.82 22.87
N PRO A 157 -39.27 -1.66 23.09
CA PRO A 157 -39.95 -1.75 24.37
C PRO A 157 -39.01 -2.16 25.52
N PRO A 158 -39.31 -1.78 26.78
CA PRO A 158 -38.51 -2.16 27.94
C PRO A 158 -38.28 -3.68 28.06
N GLN A 159 -39.27 -4.49 27.69
CA GLN A 159 -39.20 -5.95 27.73
C GLN A 159 -38.14 -6.49 26.77
N VAL A 160 -38.06 -5.91 25.57
CA VAL A 160 -37.04 -6.26 24.57
C VAL A 160 -35.66 -5.87 25.07
N ARG A 161 -35.52 -4.67 25.65
CA ARG A 161 -34.23 -4.21 26.20
C ARG A 161 -33.75 -5.08 27.36
N ALA A 162 -34.66 -5.48 28.26
CA ALA A 162 -34.36 -6.39 29.36
C ALA A 162 -33.93 -7.77 28.84
N ALA A 163 -34.69 -8.34 27.90
CA ALA A 163 -34.37 -9.63 27.28
C ALA A 163 -33.00 -9.61 26.57
N ILE A 164 -32.63 -8.51 25.90
CA ILE A 164 -31.27 -8.34 25.33
C ILE A 164 -30.21 -8.33 26.44
N GLY A 165 -30.45 -7.60 27.54
CA GLY A 165 -29.53 -7.53 28.68
C GLY A 165 -29.34 -8.86 29.41
N GLU A 166 -30.37 -9.71 29.41
CA GLU A 166 -30.37 -11.05 30.00
C GLU A 166 -29.81 -12.12 29.04
N GLY A 167 -29.50 -11.77 27.80
CA GLY A 167 -28.93 -12.68 26.81
C GLY A 167 -29.93 -13.65 26.19
N ALA A 168 -31.19 -13.24 26.02
CA ALA A 168 -32.21 -14.06 25.38
C ALA A 168 -31.79 -14.50 23.97
N GLU A 169 -31.90 -15.80 23.69
CA GLU A 169 -31.51 -16.40 22.42
C GLU A 169 -32.47 -16.02 21.27
N VAL A 170 -33.75 -15.82 21.58
CA VAL A 170 -34.79 -15.42 20.62
C VAL A 170 -35.60 -14.27 21.20
N ILE A 171 -35.79 -13.23 20.39
CA ILE A 171 -36.61 -12.07 20.74
C ILE A 171 -37.58 -11.80 19.61
N THR A 172 -38.88 -11.77 19.92
CA THR A 172 -39.92 -11.33 19.00
C THR A 172 -40.24 -9.87 19.27
N LEU A 173 -40.31 -9.07 18.21
CA LEU A 173 -40.60 -7.64 18.33
C LEU A 173 -41.53 -7.19 17.20
N THR A 174 -42.47 -6.32 17.57
CA THR A 174 -43.38 -5.68 16.63
C THR A 174 -42.78 -4.35 16.20
N MET A 175 -42.62 -4.15 14.89
CA MET A 175 -42.10 -2.91 14.31
C MET A 175 -42.95 -2.45 13.14
N LYS A 176 -42.74 -1.20 12.71
CA LYS A 176 -43.47 -0.66 11.55
C LYS A 176 -42.95 -1.31 10.27
N ALA A 177 -43.87 -1.69 9.38
CA ALA A 177 -43.51 -2.24 8.06
C ALA A 177 -42.55 -1.32 7.28
N SER A 178 -42.73 0.00 7.38
CA SER A 178 -41.86 0.99 6.74
C SER A 178 -40.40 0.96 7.21
N GLN A 179 -40.12 0.52 8.45
CA GLN A 179 -38.75 0.35 8.94
C GLN A 179 -38.11 -0.91 8.33
N VAL A 180 -38.89 -1.97 8.14
CA VAL A 180 -38.45 -3.22 7.49
C VAL A 180 -38.17 -2.97 6.02
N GLU A 181 -39.07 -2.30 5.32
CA GLU A 181 -38.92 -1.92 3.90
C GLU A 181 -37.65 -1.09 3.71
N ARG A 182 -37.45 -0.05 4.53
CA ARG A 182 -36.26 0.79 4.44
C ARG A 182 -34.97 0.01 4.74
N LEU A 183 -35.00 -0.93 5.69
CA LEU A 183 -33.84 -1.77 5.98
C LEU A 183 -33.47 -2.63 4.77
N VAL A 184 -34.45 -3.29 4.16
CA VAL A 184 -34.25 -4.14 2.97
C VAL A 184 -33.70 -3.32 1.80
N ASP A 185 -34.26 -2.12 1.55
CA ASP A 185 -33.78 -1.23 0.49
C ASP A 185 -32.33 -0.78 0.72
N LEU A 186 -31.98 -0.42 1.96
CA LEU A 186 -30.62 0.00 2.30
C LEU A 186 -29.60 -1.14 2.18
N VAL A 187 -29.99 -2.36 2.54
CA VAL A 187 -29.14 -3.56 2.35
C VAL A 187 -28.94 -3.82 0.87
N ARG A 188 -30.02 -3.82 0.07
CA ARG A 188 -29.93 -4.01 -1.38
C ARG A 188 -29.04 -2.95 -2.05
N ALA A 189 -29.22 -1.68 -1.69
CA ALA A 189 -28.39 -0.60 -2.22
C ALA A 189 -26.91 -0.74 -1.80
N ALA A 190 -26.63 -1.33 -0.64
CA ALA A 190 -25.26 -1.58 -0.18
C ALA A 190 -24.63 -2.71 -1.00
N ASP A 191 -25.37 -3.79 -1.24
CA ASP A 191 -24.93 -4.91 -2.07
C ASP A 191 -24.69 -4.47 -3.52
N GLU A 192 -25.62 -3.70 -4.11
CA GLU A 192 -25.48 -3.11 -5.45
C GLU A 192 -24.20 -2.25 -5.53
N ALA A 193 -23.98 -1.34 -4.58
CA ALA A 193 -22.78 -0.49 -4.56
C ALA A 193 -21.47 -1.28 -4.38
N LEU A 194 -21.51 -2.41 -3.68
CA LEU A 194 -20.36 -3.31 -3.56
C LEU A 194 -20.10 -4.06 -4.87
N THR A 195 -21.13 -4.47 -5.61
CA THR A 195 -21.01 -5.17 -6.90
C THR A 195 -20.63 -4.26 -8.08
N GLU A 196 -21.17 -3.04 -8.17
CA GLU A 196 -20.85 -2.09 -9.24
C GLU A 196 -19.39 -1.63 -9.19
N ALA A 197 -18.79 -1.61 -8.00
CA ALA A 197 -17.38 -1.29 -7.83
C ALA A 197 -16.43 -2.46 -8.20
N GLU A 198 -16.96 -3.65 -8.49
CA GLU A 198 -16.20 -4.80 -9.00
C GLU A 198 -16.23 -4.91 -10.54
N SER A 199 -17.11 -4.13 -11.20
CA SER A 199 -17.31 -4.09 -12.66
C SER A 199 -16.44 -3.03 -13.35
#